data_AF-A0A928QKC3-F1
#
_entry.id   AF-A0A928QKC3-F1
#
_cell.length_a   1.000
_cell.length_b   1.000
_cell.length_c   1.000
_cell.angle_alpha   90.00
_cell.angle_beta   90.00
_cell.angle_gamma   90.00
#
_symmetry.space_group_name_H-M   'P 1'
#
loop_
_entity.id
_entity.type
_entity.pdbx_description
1 polymer ?
#
loop_
_entity_poly.entity_id
_entity_poly.type
_entity_poly.pdbx_seq_one_letter_code
_entity_poly.pdbx_strand_id
1 'polypeptide(L)'
;MEIKDNLALLTAALQDNSKLTEELFVQSSRDRIIDFGILVADGEKIISREQFHRIFKVHEDYEKFLKKRGLKNGETDIAMRVIKESYATHMREHTFLEDVRGYNN
;
A
#
# COMPACT_ATOMS: atom_id res chain seq x y z
N MET A 1 -32.16 32.95 -2.21
CA MET A 1 -32.52 31.58 -1.76
C MET A 1 -31.70 30.59 -2.55
N GLU A 2 -31.82 30.62 -3.89
CA GLU A 2 -31.08 29.82 -4.87
C GLU A 2 -29.55 29.70 -4.67
N ILE A 3 -28.84 30.78 -4.34
CA ILE A 3 -27.39 30.72 -4.11
C ILE A 3 -27.03 29.89 -2.86
N LYS A 4 -27.81 30.01 -1.78
CA LYS A 4 -27.56 29.24 -0.55
C LYS A 4 -27.80 27.75 -0.78
N ASP A 5 -28.85 27.43 -1.53
CA ASP A 5 -29.20 26.05 -1.87
C ASP A 5 -28.12 25.44 -2.78
N ASN A 6 -27.64 26.18 -3.78
CA ASN A 6 -26.53 25.77 -4.64
C ASN A 6 -25.22 25.56 -3.86
N LEU A 7 -24.91 26.41 -2.88
CA LEU A 7 -23.73 26.24 -2.01
C LEU A 7 -23.84 24.99 -1.13
N ALA A 8 -25.03 24.68 -0.62
CA ALA A 8 -25.26 23.49 0.18
C ALA A 8 -25.08 22.21 -0.66
N LEU A 9 -25.63 22.20 -1.89
CA LEU A 9 -25.46 21.10 -2.84
C LEU A 9 -23.99 20.89 -3.22
N LEU A 10 -23.26 21.97 -3.51
CA LEU A 10 -21.83 21.90 -3.83
C LEU A 10 -21.03 21.33 -2.64
N THR A 11 -21.34 21.77 -1.42
CA THR A 11 -20.67 21.29 -0.20
C THR A 11 -20.90 19.79 -0.01
N ALA A 12 -22.13 19.31 -0.20
CA ALA A 12 -22.45 17.89 -0.11
C ALA A 12 -21.70 17.07 -1.16
N ALA A 13 -21.68 17.52 -2.42
CA ALA A 13 -20.95 16.86 -3.50
C ALA A 13 -19.44 16.77 -3.22
N LEU A 14 -18.84 17.81 -2.64
CA LEU A 14 -17.43 17.81 -2.25
C LEU A 14 -17.14 16.83 -1.10
N GLN A 15 -18.05 16.72 -0.13
CA GLN A 15 -17.93 15.76 0.96
C GLN A 15 -18.03 14.32 0.44
N ASP A 16 -18.93 14.05 -0.50
CA ASP A 16 -19.08 12.72 -1.09
C ASP A 16 -17.89 12.34 -1.97
N ASN A 17 -17.38 13.28 -2.78
CA ASN A 17 -16.13 13.06 -3.54
C ASN A 17 -14.93 12.81 -2.62
N SER A 18 -14.88 13.48 -1.47
CA SER A 18 -13.81 13.24 -0.48
C SER A 18 -13.88 11.82 0.06
N LYS A 19 -15.07 11.33 0.44
CA LYS A 19 -15.26 9.93 0.90
C LYS A 19 -14.86 8.92 -0.17
N LEU A 20 -15.30 9.11 -1.42
CA LEU A 20 -14.94 8.23 -2.53
C LEU A 20 -13.43 8.18 -2.76
N THR A 21 -12.76 9.33 -2.67
CA THR A 21 -11.29 9.41 -2.79
C THR A 21 -10.60 8.66 -1.67
N GLU A 22 -11.13 8.76 -0.44
CA GLU A 22 -10.63 8.04 0.73
C GLU A 22 -10.79 6.52 0.59
N GLU A 23 -11.96 6.06 0.14
CA GLU A 23 -12.23 4.64 -0.14
C GLU A 23 -11.30 4.10 -1.23
N LEU A 24 -11.11 4.86 -2.31
CA LEU A 24 -10.19 4.49 -3.40
C LEU A 24 -8.74 4.38 -2.92
N PHE A 25 -8.30 5.29 -2.04
CA PHE A 25 -6.97 5.21 -1.44
C PHE A 25 -6.80 3.92 -0.60
N VAL A 26 -7.80 3.57 0.20
CA VAL A 26 -7.80 2.36 1.03
C VAL A 26 -7.73 1.11 0.16
N GLN A 27 -8.60 1.00 -0.84
CA GLN A 27 -8.65 -0.18 -1.73
C GLN A 27 -7.38 -0.31 -2.57
N SER A 28 -6.95 0.76 -3.23
CA SER A 28 -5.73 0.72 -4.05
C SER A 28 -4.47 0.38 -3.25
N SER A 29 -4.40 0.79 -1.97
CA SER A 29 -3.31 0.40 -1.08
C SER A 29 -3.37 -1.10 -0.75
N ARG A 30 -4.57 -1.63 -0.45
CA ARG A 30 -4.78 -3.06 -0.17
C ARG A 30 -4.40 -3.93 -1.35
N ASP A 31 -4.94 -3.63 -2.52
CA ASP A 31 -4.67 -4.37 -3.76
C ASP A 31 -3.16 -4.44 -3.99
N ARG A 32 -2.48 -3.30 -3.88
CA ARG A 32 -1.04 -3.23 -4.09
C ARG A 32 -0.23 -4.05 -3.06
N ILE A 33 -0.65 -4.08 -1.81
CA ILE A 33 -0.02 -4.90 -0.76
C ILE A 33 -0.26 -6.39 -1.01
N ILE A 34 -1.48 -6.77 -1.36
CA ILE A 34 -1.86 -8.15 -1.63
C ILE A 34 -1.13 -8.67 -2.88
N ASP A 35 -1.15 -7.89 -3.98
CA ASP A 35 -0.49 -8.23 -5.24
C ASP A 35 1.01 -8.42 -5.04
N PHE A 36 1.65 -7.55 -4.27
CA PHE A 36 3.07 -7.69 -3.96
C PHE A 36 3.32 -8.90 -3.04
N GLY A 37 2.42 -9.18 -2.10
CA GLY A 37 2.48 -10.40 -1.28
C GLY A 37 2.42 -11.68 -2.14
N ILE A 38 1.52 -11.72 -3.12
CA ILE A 38 1.42 -12.83 -4.08
C ILE A 38 2.71 -12.93 -4.90
N LEU A 39 3.23 -11.79 -5.39
CA LEU A 39 4.46 -11.74 -6.19
C LEU A 39 5.65 -12.38 -5.48
N VAL A 40 5.81 -12.11 -4.17
CA VAL A 40 6.96 -12.57 -3.39
C VAL A 40 6.74 -13.94 -2.74
N ALA A 41 5.49 -14.41 -2.66
CA ALA A 41 5.16 -15.76 -2.22
C ALA A 41 5.58 -16.84 -3.22
N ASP A 42 5.57 -16.50 -4.52
CA ASP A 42 5.95 -17.38 -5.63
C ASP A 42 7.43 -17.80 -5.56
N GLY A 43 8.29 -16.97 -4.96
CA GLY A 43 9.71 -17.29 -4.70
C GLY A 43 10.62 -17.35 -5.93
N GLU A 44 10.07 -17.45 -7.15
CA GLU A 44 10.84 -17.55 -8.39
C GLU A 44 11.36 -16.21 -8.91
N LYS A 45 10.76 -15.09 -8.45
CA LYS A 45 11.08 -13.76 -8.97
C LYS A 45 12.19 -13.11 -8.17
N ILE A 46 13.19 -12.59 -8.88
CA ILE A 46 14.23 -11.76 -8.31
C ILE A 46 13.64 -10.36 -8.08
N ILE A 47 13.61 -9.93 -6.82
CA ILE A 47 13.01 -8.66 -6.40
C ILE A 47 14.10 -7.70 -5.93
N SER A 48 13.96 -6.41 -6.25
CA SER A 48 14.91 -5.39 -5.82
C SER A 48 14.63 -4.90 -4.40
N ARG A 49 15.66 -4.40 -3.71
CA ARG A 49 15.51 -3.74 -2.41
C ARG A 49 14.56 -2.56 -2.51
N GLU A 50 14.63 -1.81 -3.61
CA GLU A 50 13.75 -0.67 -3.89
C GLU A 50 12.27 -1.09 -3.93
N GLN A 51 11.94 -2.22 -4.55
CA GLN A 51 10.55 -2.71 -4.60
C GLN A 51 10.01 -3.04 -3.20
N PHE A 52 10.81 -3.67 -2.34
CA PHE A 52 10.45 -3.91 -0.95
C PHE A 52 10.26 -2.62 -0.15
N HIS A 53 11.19 -1.67 -0.26
CA HIS A 53 11.04 -0.38 0.42
C HIS A 53 9.80 0.38 -0.03
N ARG A 54 9.49 0.33 -1.34
CA ARG A 54 8.31 0.96 -1.91
C ARG A 54 7.02 0.37 -1.33
N ILE A 55 6.94 -0.95 -1.13
CA ILE A 55 5.73 -1.56 -0.55
C ILE A 55 5.61 -1.29 0.95
N PHE A 56 6.73 -1.25 1.69
CA PHE A 56 6.70 -0.90 3.11
C PHE A 56 6.19 0.53 3.32
N LYS A 57 6.57 1.47 2.46
CA LYS A 57 6.06 2.83 2.50
C LYS A 57 4.55 2.89 2.23
N VAL A 58 4.05 2.12 1.24
CA VAL A 58 2.60 2.03 0.96
C VAL A 58 1.84 1.51 2.18
N HIS A 59 2.34 0.45 2.81
CA HIS A 59 1.73 -0.09 4.03
C HIS A 59 1.77 0.90 5.20
N GLU A 60 2.88 1.62 5.38
CA GLU A 60 2.98 2.65 6.42
C GLU A 60 1.98 3.79 6.21
N ASP A 61 1.87 4.30 4.98
CA ASP A 61 0.92 5.36 4.64
C ASP A 61 -0.54 4.89 4.79
N TYR A 62 -0.81 3.64 4.42
CA TYR A 62 -2.10 2.97 4.64
C TYR A 62 -2.47 2.89 6.12
N GLU A 63 -1.57 2.38 6.96
CA GLU A 63 -1.80 2.26 8.42
C GLU A 63 -2.00 3.63 9.08
N LYS A 64 -1.18 4.63 8.71
CA LYS A 64 -1.33 6.01 9.18
C LYS A 64 -2.70 6.59 8.80
N PHE A 65 -3.13 6.36 7.56
CA PHE A 65 -4.41 6.82 7.06
C PHE A 65 -5.58 6.22 7.83
N LEU A 66 -5.57 4.90 8.06
CA LEU A 66 -6.62 4.20 8.81
C LEU A 66 -6.66 4.68 10.25
N LYS A 67 -5.50 4.74 10.91
CA LYS A 67 -5.37 5.19 12.31
C LYS A 67 -5.92 6.60 12.50
N LYS A 68 -5.60 7.53 11.59
CA LYS A 68 -6.10 8.91 11.64
C LYS A 68 -7.63 8.99 11.56
N ARG A 69 -8.30 8.00 10.96
CA ARG A 69 -9.75 7.96 10.73
C ARG A 69 -10.49 6.97 11.63
N GLY A 70 -9.80 6.31 12.56
CA GLY A 70 -10.39 5.28 13.42
C GLY A 70 -10.90 4.05 12.65
N LEU A 71 -10.38 3.81 11.46
CA LEU A 71 -10.73 2.64 10.64
C LEU A 71 -9.87 1.44 11.09
N LYS A 72 -10.45 0.24 11.05
CA LYS A 72 -9.72 -1.01 11.37
C LYS A 72 -8.98 -1.51 10.13
N ASN A 73 -7.70 -1.85 10.28
CA ASN A 73 -7.00 -2.70 9.32
C ASN A 73 -7.52 -4.14 9.50
N GLY A 74 -7.78 -4.84 8.39
CA GLY A 74 -8.24 -6.23 8.44
C GLY A 74 -7.95 -7.06 7.20
N GLU A 75 -7.35 -6.50 6.15
CA GLU A 75 -7.22 -7.19 4.84
C GLU A 75 -5.78 -7.31 4.34
N THR A 76 -4.80 -6.70 5.00
CA THR A 76 -3.39 -6.68 4.51
C THR A 76 -2.40 -7.46 5.39
N ASP A 77 -2.80 -7.90 6.58
CA ASP A 77 -1.89 -8.45 7.59
C ASP A 77 -1.15 -9.71 7.14
N ILE A 78 -1.86 -10.62 6.46
CA ILE A 78 -1.28 -11.87 5.95
C ILE A 78 -0.27 -11.56 4.84
N ALA A 79 -0.67 -10.74 3.87
CA ALA A 79 0.22 -10.33 2.78
C ALA A 79 1.48 -9.62 3.33
N MET A 80 1.31 -8.73 4.31
CA MET A 80 2.44 -8.03 4.92
C MET A 80 3.37 -8.95 5.72
N ARG A 81 2.83 -10.02 6.33
CA ARG A 81 3.66 -11.06 6.96
C ARG A 81 4.52 -11.77 5.92
N VAL A 82 3.92 -12.23 4.82
CA VAL A 82 4.63 -12.90 3.72
C VAL A 82 5.71 -11.99 3.13
N ILE A 83 5.40 -10.71 2.92
CA ILE A 83 6.37 -9.72 2.41
C ILE A 83 7.57 -9.58 3.34
N LYS A 84 7.34 -9.47 4.66
CA LYS A 84 8.41 -9.33 5.65
C LYS A 84 9.29 -10.58 5.73
N GLU A 85 8.68 -11.76 5.67
CA GLU A 85 9.40 -13.03 5.64
C GLU A 85 10.28 -13.16 4.39
N SER A 86 9.72 -12.86 3.22
CA SER A 86 10.46 -12.85 1.95
C SER A 86 11.62 -11.84 1.97
N TYR A 87 11.38 -10.61 2.45
CA TYR A 87 12.43 -9.60 2.59
C TYR A 87 13.58 -10.07 3.50
N ALA A 88 13.25 -10.69 4.65
CA ALA A 88 14.24 -11.21 5.59
C ALA A 88 15.07 -12.34 4.97
N THR A 89 14.45 -13.19 4.15
CA THR A 89 15.16 -14.23 3.38
C THR A 89 16.13 -13.61 2.38
N HIS A 90 15.69 -12.64 1.57
CA HIS A 90 16.57 -11.95 0.61
C HIS A 90 17.74 -11.23 1.29
N MET A 91 17.51 -10.62 2.46
CA MET A 91 18.57 -10.01 3.29
C MET A 91 19.60 -11.02 3.79
N ARG A 92 19.15 -12.22 4.18
CA ARG A 92 20.03 -13.28 4.70
C ARG A 92 20.84 -13.95 3.59
N GLU A 93 20.20 -14.17 2.45
CA GLU A 93 20.76 -14.95 1.35
C GLU A 93 21.48 -14.08 0.31
N HIS A 94 21.39 -12.75 0.42
CA HIS A 94 21.93 -11.80 -0.56
C HIS A 94 21.42 -12.11 -1.98
N THR A 95 20.10 -12.28 -2.10
CA THR A 95 19.42 -12.67 -3.35
C THR A 95 18.60 -11.54 -3.97
N PHE A 96 18.79 -10.30 -3.52
CA PHE A 96 18.12 -9.16 -4.17
C PHE A 96 18.62 -8.99 -5.61
N LEU A 97 17.81 -8.33 -6.44
CA LEU A 97 18.21 -7.98 -7.81
C LEU A 97 19.57 -7.30 -7.86
N GLU A 98 19.83 -6.38 -6.93
CA GLU A 98 21.09 -5.66 -6.83
C GLU A 98 22.27 -6.60 -6.52
N ASP A 99 22.05 -7.63 -5.69
CA ASP A 99 23.06 -8.62 -5.35
C ASP A 99 23.36 -9.54 -6.55
N VAL A 100 22.31 -10.05 -7.21
CA VAL A 100 22.44 -10.97 -8.36
C VAL A 100 23.06 -10.27 -9.58
N ARG A 101 22.76 -8.98 -9.78
CA ARG A 101 23.26 -8.21 -10.93
C ARG A 101 24.56 -7.46 -10.65
N GLY A 102 25.02 -7.41 -9.40
CA GLY A 102 26.24 -6.70 -9.01
C GLY A 102 26.08 -5.17 -9.01
N TYR A 103 24.88 -4.66 -8.70
CA TYR A 103 24.62 -3.21 -8.59
C TYR A 103 24.99 -2.62 -7.20
N ASN A 104 25.61 -3.41 -6.32
CA ASN A 104 26.03 -2.98 -4.98
C ASN A 104 27.31 -2.08 -4.98
N ASN A 105 27.67 -1.48 -6.11
CA ASN A 105 28.83 -0.59 -6.25
C ASN A 105 28.50 0.86 -5.87
#